data_AF-A0A3M0W792-F1
#
_entry.id   AF-A0A3M0W792-F1
#
_cell.length_a   1.000
_cell.length_b   1.000
_cell.length_c   1.000
_cell.angle_alpha   90.00
_cell.angle_beta   90.00
_cell.angle_gamma   90.00
#
_symmetry.space_group_name_H-M   'P 1'
#
loop_
_entity.id
_entity.type
_entity.pdbx_description
1 polymer ?
#
loop_
_entity_poly.entity_id
_entity_poly.type
_entity_poly.pdbx_seq_one_letter_code
_entity_poly.pdbx_strand_id
1 'polypeptide(L)'
;MSAATQISPPSQEAVKSAEKLYHDIQAVFPKAVSEFESRCTVAGTDEFKALERLGPKIIPFIVFKLTTNTDQSFYGAFLYNHLENDLNYQVCLDEAAISKEALLQSSSQIIELNYQRNQIVKEMIKDVQEDTGSSFYMRSSMASSTAGQIPLSLSTAMLAAAGAARRTALSARHALRQTRQSNAYQKAATLATVAPPVTQSATGARGPTAMVFLNMGGPSTTDEVGDFLSRLFADGDLIPLGRLQPYLGPLISKRRTPKIQKQYADIGGGSPIRKWSEYQCEQMCAILDKTNPETAPHKPYVMFRYANPLTEDTYARMLADGFGNGRGGRAVAFTQYPQYSCSTTGSSLNELWKWRNRLEGKRATGEDNPAGAITWSVIDRWPAHPGLVEAFAHNIEAKLAEYDEAERKDVVLLFSAHSLPMSVVNRGDPYPAEVAATVYAVMRRLNFSNPYRLCWQSQVGPSAWLGAQTSNTVKEYVSRGQHNLVIVPIAFTSDHIETLYEIDKEVLHEDAHGHPGVKRAESLNGSPIFIKALADIASDHLRSGQACSRQMGLRCQGCRSERCLESKKFFAGEQSRLLPAIL
;
A
#
# COMPACT_ATOMS: atom_id res chain seq x y z
N MET A 1 -16.34 6.72 -46.47
CA MET A 1 -15.42 7.12 -47.56
C MET A 1 -14.96 8.54 -47.22
N SER A 2 -13.67 8.87 -47.38
CA SER A 2 -13.01 9.99 -46.68
C SER A 2 -12.93 9.80 -45.14
N ALA A 3 -11.87 10.19 -44.43
CA ALA A 3 -10.58 10.74 -44.88
C ALA A 3 -9.44 9.80 -44.45
N ALA A 4 -8.59 9.38 -45.40
CA ALA A 4 -7.35 8.68 -45.07
C ALA A 4 -6.24 9.71 -44.84
N THR A 5 -5.78 9.86 -43.60
CA THR A 5 -4.70 10.78 -43.25
C THR A 5 -3.40 10.34 -43.93
N GLN A 6 -3.05 11.00 -45.03
CA GLN A 6 -1.81 10.70 -45.77
C GLN A 6 -0.60 11.00 -44.90
N ILE A 7 0.11 9.95 -44.49
CA ILE A 7 1.41 10.08 -43.82
C ILE A 7 2.39 10.63 -44.86
N SER A 8 2.83 11.88 -44.68
CA SER A 8 3.84 12.49 -45.52
C SER A 8 5.11 11.64 -45.57
N PRO A 9 5.75 11.46 -46.74
CA PRO A 9 7.05 10.80 -46.81
C PRO A 9 8.10 11.60 -46.02
N PRO A 10 9.15 10.95 -45.47
CA PRO A 10 10.21 11.64 -44.74
C PRO A 10 10.94 12.64 -45.65
N SER A 11 11.47 13.72 -45.07
CA SER A 11 12.27 14.68 -45.83
C SER A 11 13.55 14.03 -46.36
N GLN A 12 14.07 14.55 -47.48
CA GLN A 12 15.34 14.06 -48.04
C GLN A 12 16.51 14.21 -47.06
N GLU A 13 16.44 15.16 -46.14
CA GLU A 13 17.44 15.35 -45.09
C GLU A 13 17.39 14.24 -44.04
N ALA A 14 16.18 13.80 -43.63
CA ALA A 14 16.01 12.67 -42.73
C ALA A 14 16.48 11.35 -43.37
N VAL A 15 16.24 11.16 -44.67
CA VAL A 15 16.76 10.02 -45.44
C VAL A 15 18.29 10.04 -45.47
N LYS A 16 18.90 11.15 -45.93
CA LYS A 16 20.37 11.31 -45.96
C LYS A 16 21.04 11.14 -44.59
N SER A 17 20.36 11.57 -43.51
CA SER A 17 20.87 11.42 -42.14
C SER A 17 20.87 9.96 -41.69
N ALA A 18 19.85 9.18 -42.05
CA ALA A 18 19.78 7.75 -41.78
C ALA A 18 20.77 6.93 -42.63
N GLU A 19 20.93 7.29 -43.92
CA GLU A 19 21.93 6.71 -44.82
C GLU A 19 23.36 6.97 -44.30
N LYS A 20 23.65 8.21 -43.89
CA LYS A 20 24.94 8.55 -43.27
C LYS A 20 25.18 7.72 -42.01
N LEU A 21 24.21 7.63 -41.09
CA LEU A 21 24.36 6.86 -39.86
C LEU A 21 24.59 5.37 -40.12
N TYR A 22 23.90 4.78 -41.09
CA TYR A 22 24.17 3.39 -41.52
C TYR A 22 25.60 3.24 -42.05
N HIS A 23 26.07 4.13 -42.91
CA HIS A 23 27.43 4.07 -43.44
C HIS A 23 28.51 4.37 -42.38
N ASP A 24 28.26 5.26 -41.43
CA ASP A 24 29.14 5.50 -40.28
C ASP A 24 29.30 4.20 -39.45
N ILE A 25 28.18 3.52 -39.16
CA ILE A 25 28.18 2.22 -38.45
C ILE A 25 28.86 1.13 -39.28
N GLN A 26 28.59 1.06 -40.59
CA GLN A 26 29.18 0.08 -41.51
C GLN A 26 30.68 0.29 -41.71
N ALA A 27 31.18 1.53 -41.68
CA ALA A 27 32.60 1.84 -41.78
C ALA A 27 33.37 1.39 -40.53
N VAL A 28 32.77 1.55 -39.33
CA VAL A 28 33.38 1.12 -38.06
C VAL A 28 33.23 -0.38 -37.80
N PHE A 29 32.11 -0.99 -38.20
CA PHE A 29 31.77 -2.40 -37.91
C PHE A 29 31.42 -3.25 -39.15
N PRO A 30 32.23 -3.24 -40.23
CA PRO A 30 31.84 -3.82 -41.53
C PRO A 30 31.52 -5.31 -41.49
N LYS A 31 32.26 -6.09 -40.68
CA LYS A 31 32.00 -7.53 -40.52
C LYS A 31 30.66 -7.81 -39.81
N ALA A 32 30.33 -7.08 -38.75
CA ALA A 32 29.10 -7.28 -38.00
C ALA A 32 27.86 -6.93 -38.83
N VAL A 33 27.94 -5.87 -39.64
CA VAL A 33 26.88 -5.48 -40.59
C VAL A 33 26.71 -6.57 -41.67
N SER A 34 27.80 -7.01 -42.31
CA SER A 34 27.74 -8.07 -43.34
C SER A 34 27.25 -9.43 -42.79
N GLU A 35 27.60 -9.78 -41.55
CA GLU A 35 27.12 -10.99 -40.89
C GLU A 35 25.64 -10.91 -40.48
N PHE A 36 25.16 -9.74 -40.07
CA PHE A 36 23.73 -9.49 -39.85
C PHE A 36 22.94 -9.62 -41.16
N GLU A 37 23.39 -8.95 -42.22
CA GLU A 37 22.74 -8.94 -43.54
C GLU A 37 22.66 -10.35 -44.14
N SER A 38 23.76 -11.10 -44.13
CA SER A 38 23.77 -12.48 -44.63
C SER A 38 22.84 -13.41 -43.83
N ARG A 39 22.84 -13.34 -42.49
CA ARG A 39 21.95 -14.14 -41.64
C ARG A 39 20.46 -13.81 -41.85
N CYS A 40 20.10 -12.57 -42.19
CA CYS A 40 18.70 -12.18 -42.44
C CYS A 40 18.13 -12.72 -43.76
N THR A 41 18.95 -13.07 -44.76
CA THR A 41 18.47 -13.60 -46.06
C THR A 41 17.92 -15.03 -46.01
N VAL A 42 18.04 -15.72 -44.87
CA VAL A 42 17.59 -17.12 -44.69
C VAL A 42 16.12 -17.21 -44.26
N ALA A 43 15.47 -16.09 -43.91
CA ALA A 43 14.03 -16.02 -43.67
C ALA A 43 13.24 -16.00 -45.00
N GLY A 44 11.99 -16.48 -44.97
CA GLY A 44 11.17 -16.73 -46.17
C GLY A 44 11.07 -15.53 -47.14
N THR A 45 11.18 -15.81 -48.44
CA THR A 45 11.43 -14.82 -49.51
C THR A 45 10.32 -13.79 -49.77
N ASP A 46 9.19 -13.85 -49.05
CA ASP A 46 8.14 -12.83 -49.08
C ASP A 46 8.15 -11.91 -47.84
N GLU A 47 8.56 -12.41 -46.66
CA GLU A 47 8.78 -11.55 -45.49
C GLU A 47 10.00 -10.66 -45.68
N PHE A 48 11.11 -11.18 -46.23
CA PHE A 48 12.27 -10.36 -46.53
C PHE A 48 11.96 -9.26 -47.57
N LYS A 49 11.17 -9.56 -48.61
CA LYS A 49 10.71 -8.55 -49.58
C LYS A 49 9.71 -7.54 -48.99
N ALA A 50 8.93 -7.94 -47.97
CA ALA A 50 8.12 -6.99 -47.21
C ALA A 50 8.99 -6.05 -46.36
N LEU A 51 10.10 -6.54 -45.81
CA LEU A 51 11.07 -5.76 -45.05
C LEU A 51 11.91 -4.82 -45.95
N GLU A 52 12.36 -5.28 -47.13
CA GLU A 52 12.97 -4.41 -48.16
C GLU A 52 12.05 -3.24 -48.53
N ARG A 53 10.76 -3.51 -48.75
CA ARG A 53 9.74 -2.48 -49.05
C ARG A 53 9.51 -1.47 -47.92
N LEU A 54 9.94 -1.77 -46.69
CA LEU A 54 9.87 -0.84 -45.56
C LEU A 54 11.12 0.03 -45.41
N GLY A 55 12.25 -0.37 -46.01
CA GLY A 55 13.45 0.44 -46.17
C GLY A 55 14.11 0.87 -44.85
N PRO A 56 14.80 2.05 -44.81
CA PRO A 56 15.57 2.53 -43.65
C PRO A 56 14.81 2.66 -42.31
N LYS A 57 13.49 2.48 -42.30
CA LYS A 57 12.65 2.47 -41.09
C LYS A 57 13.01 1.34 -40.11
N ILE A 58 13.70 0.30 -40.56
CA ILE A 58 14.08 -0.84 -39.73
C ILE A 58 15.26 -0.54 -38.79
N ILE A 59 16.18 0.36 -39.15
CA ILE A 59 17.39 0.63 -38.35
C ILE A 59 17.05 1.26 -36.98
N PRO A 60 16.17 2.28 -36.88
CA PRO A 60 15.66 2.75 -35.58
C PRO A 60 14.94 1.66 -34.78
N PHE A 61 14.28 0.69 -35.44
CA PHE A 61 13.60 -0.41 -34.78
C PHE A 61 14.56 -1.46 -34.22
N ILE A 62 15.70 -1.71 -34.89
CA ILE A 62 16.78 -2.58 -34.41
C ILE A 62 17.47 -1.94 -33.19
N VAL A 63 17.83 -0.66 -33.26
CA VAL A 63 18.43 0.09 -32.13
C VAL A 63 17.46 0.16 -30.94
N PHE A 64 16.16 0.35 -31.19
CA PHE A 64 15.10 0.25 -30.18
C PHE A 64 15.04 -1.17 -29.56
N LYS A 65 15.00 -2.23 -30.37
CA LYS A 65 14.95 -3.61 -29.86
C LYS A 65 16.18 -4.00 -29.02
N LEU A 66 17.36 -3.46 -29.34
CA LEU A 66 18.60 -3.64 -28.58
C LEU A 66 18.61 -2.88 -27.24
N THR A 67 17.73 -1.89 -27.05
CA THR A 67 17.73 -1.01 -25.86
C THR A 67 16.51 -1.15 -24.94
N THR A 68 15.44 -1.86 -25.34
CA THR A 68 14.15 -1.77 -24.62
C THR A 68 13.39 -3.07 -24.29
N ASN A 69 13.98 -4.28 -24.33
CA ASN A 69 13.35 -5.47 -23.69
C ASN A 69 14.28 -6.68 -23.48
N THR A 70 14.10 -7.40 -22.37
CA THR A 70 14.98 -8.48 -21.90
C THR A 70 14.57 -9.89 -22.32
N ASP A 71 13.28 -10.16 -22.53
CA ASP A 71 12.74 -11.51 -22.31
C ASP A 71 12.51 -12.37 -23.58
N GLN A 72 12.97 -11.92 -24.76
CA GLN A 72 13.12 -12.79 -25.95
C GLN A 72 14.39 -12.45 -26.73
N SER A 73 15.47 -13.16 -26.39
CA SER A 73 16.69 -13.32 -27.18
C SER A 73 16.41 -14.25 -28.39
N PHE A 74 17.28 -14.45 -29.39
CA PHE A 74 18.70 -14.80 -29.28
C PHE A 74 19.69 -13.80 -29.90
N TYR A 75 19.36 -13.18 -31.04
CA TYR A 75 20.37 -12.50 -31.88
C TYR A 75 20.99 -11.24 -31.26
N GLY A 76 20.21 -10.40 -30.58
CA GLY A 76 20.76 -9.20 -29.90
C GLY A 76 21.69 -9.56 -28.74
N ALA A 77 21.33 -10.58 -27.95
CA ALA A 77 22.14 -11.08 -26.85
C ALA A 77 23.43 -11.77 -27.35
N PHE A 78 23.36 -12.47 -28.49
CA PHE A 78 24.54 -13.06 -29.14
C PHE A 78 25.55 -11.96 -29.54
N LEU A 79 25.09 -10.89 -30.18
CA LEU A 79 25.96 -9.78 -30.60
C LEU A 79 26.59 -9.06 -29.39
N TYR A 80 25.82 -8.81 -28.34
CA TYR A 80 26.33 -8.19 -27.11
C TYR A 80 27.39 -9.06 -26.41
N ASN A 81 27.09 -10.34 -26.13
CA ASN A 81 28.04 -11.24 -25.47
C ASN A 81 29.33 -11.45 -26.29
N HIS A 82 29.26 -11.45 -27.62
CA HIS A 82 30.44 -11.63 -28.46
C HIS A 82 31.37 -10.39 -28.44
N LEU A 83 30.79 -9.18 -28.32
CA LEU A 83 31.54 -7.93 -28.18
C LEU A 83 32.10 -7.71 -26.76
N GLU A 84 31.42 -8.20 -25.72
CA GLU A 84 31.83 -8.02 -24.32
C GLU A 84 32.91 -9.02 -23.86
N ASN A 85 33.03 -10.19 -24.52
CA ASN A 85 33.90 -11.29 -24.07
C ASN A 85 35.10 -11.60 -24.99
N ASP A 86 35.31 -10.89 -26.11
CA ASP A 86 36.54 -11.01 -26.89
C ASP A 86 37.67 -10.19 -26.24
N LEU A 87 38.71 -10.88 -25.76
CA LEU A 87 39.87 -10.30 -25.08
C LEU A 87 40.70 -9.34 -25.95
N ASN A 88 40.44 -9.26 -27.27
CA ASN A 88 41.05 -8.27 -28.16
C ASN A 88 40.28 -6.92 -28.20
N TYR A 89 39.08 -6.83 -27.62
CA TYR A 89 38.22 -5.64 -27.69
C TYR A 89 38.13 -4.87 -26.36
N GLN A 90 39.22 -4.23 -25.95
CA GLN A 90 39.16 -3.14 -24.97
C GLN A 90 38.95 -1.79 -25.70
N VAL A 91 37.81 -1.16 -25.48
CA VAL A 91 37.47 0.12 -26.11
C VAL A 91 38.22 1.27 -25.41
N CYS A 92 39.25 1.81 -26.06
CA CYS A 92 39.92 3.04 -25.64
C CYS A 92 39.13 4.25 -26.19
N LEU A 93 38.35 4.92 -25.33
CA LEU A 93 37.43 6.00 -25.70
C LEU A 93 38.13 7.38 -25.77
N ASP A 94 39.09 7.53 -26.68
CA ASP A 94 39.84 8.78 -26.91
C ASP A 94 39.86 9.20 -28.41
N GLU A 95 38.71 9.14 -29.10
CA GLU A 95 38.59 9.76 -30.43
C GLU A 95 37.22 10.43 -30.69
N ALA A 96 37.27 11.63 -31.30
CA ALA A 96 36.31 12.71 -31.08
C ALA A 96 34.98 12.66 -31.88
N ALA A 97 34.48 11.47 -32.24
CA ALA A 97 33.43 11.32 -33.25
C ALA A 97 32.00 11.70 -32.80
N ILE A 98 31.58 11.35 -31.57
CA ILE A 98 30.21 11.59 -31.07
C ILE A 98 30.23 11.90 -29.57
N SER A 99 29.70 13.04 -29.15
CA SER A 99 29.56 13.36 -27.72
C SER A 99 28.37 12.63 -27.08
N LYS A 100 28.48 12.32 -25.79
CA LYS A 100 27.45 11.62 -25.01
C LYS A 100 26.14 12.40 -24.96
N GLU A 101 26.23 13.73 -24.95
CA GLU A 101 25.11 14.67 -24.94
C GLU A 101 24.32 14.63 -26.25
N ALA A 102 24.98 14.46 -27.40
CA ALA A 102 24.32 14.37 -28.70
C ALA A 102 23.45 13.09 -28.82
N LEU A 103 23.96 11.96 -28.33
CA LEU A 103 23.19 10.71 -28.24
C LEU A 103 22.00 10.83 -27.26
N LEU A 104 22.18 11.53 -26.13
CA LEU A 104 21.12 11.79 -25.16
C LEU A 104 20.03 12.76 -25.68
N GLN A 105 20.39 13.79 -26.46
CA GLN A 105 19.41 14.66 -27.11
C GLN A 105 18.61 13.91 -28.18
N SER A 106 19.29 13.16 -29.05
CA SER A 106 18.63 12.41 -30.14
C SER A 106 17.66 11.34 -29.60
N SER A 107 18.08 10.59 -28.58
CA SER A 107 17.20 9.61 -27.91
C SER A 107 16.01 10.27 -27.20
N SER A 108 16.18 11.44 -26.57
CA SER A 108 15.09 12.19 -25.95
C SER A 108 14.01 12.62 -26.94
N GLN A 109 14.40 13.11 -28.13
CA GLN A 109 13.45 13.47 -29.20
C GLN A 109 12.71 12.24 -29.76
N ILE A 110 13.39 11.09 -29.88
CA ILE A 110 12.79 9.83 -30.31
C ILE A 110 11.78 9.30 -29.27
N ILE A 111 12.01 9.53 -27.97
CA ILE A 111 11.05 9.18 -26.90
C ILE A 111 9.78 10.04 -27.00
N GLU A 112 9.92 11.36 -27.15
CA GLU A 112 8.78 12.30 -27.26
C GLU A 112 7.88 11.97 -28.47
N LEU A 113 8.48 11.77 -29.65
CA LEU A 113 7.75 11.38 -30.87
C LEU A 113 7.03 10.02 -30.72
N ASN A 114 7.59 9.08 -29.96
CA ASN A 114 6.92 7.82 -29.66
C ASN A 114 5.81 7.96 -28.62
N TYR A 115 5.93 8.86 -27.64
CA TYR A 115 4.86 9.17 -26.70
C TYR A 115 3.63 9.70 -27.43
N GLN A 116 3.82 10.70 -28.31
CA GLN A 116 2.75 11.30 -29.11
C GLN A 116 2.10 10.26 -30.05
N ARG A 117 2.89 9.47 -30.77
CA ARG A 117 2.38 8.38 -31.64
C ARG A 117 1.58 7.32 -30.88
N ASN A 118 1.98 6.99 -29.65
CA ASN A 118 1.28 6.03 -28.79
C ASN A 118 -0.06 6.55 -28.21
N GLN A 119 -0.36 7.84 -28.27
CA GLN A 119 -1.71 8.35 -27.97
C GLN A 119 -2.63 8.18 -29.18
N ILE A 120 -2.16 8.56 -30.39
CA ILE A 120 -2.91 8.40 -31.65
C ILE A 120 -3.33 6.94 -31.85
N VAL A 121 -2.44 5.97 -31.59
CA VAL A 121 -2.77 4.53 -31.69
C VAL A 121 -3.84 4.11 -30.67
N LYS A 122 -3.91 4.70 -29.48
CA LYS A 122 -4.96 4.39 -28.50
C LYS A 122 -6.32 4.98 -28.90
N GLU A 123 -6.34 6.15 -29.51
CA GLU A 123 -7.57 6.74 -30.06
C GLU A 123 -8.09 5.88 -31.22
N MET A 124 -7.23 5.48 -32.17
CA MET A 124 -7.60 4.54 -33.24
C MET A 124 -8.10 3.17 -32.73
N ILE A 125 -7.51 2.62 -31.66
CA ILE A 125 -8.00 1.37 -31.05
C ILE A 125 -9.38 1.57 -30.43
N LYS A 126 -9.65 2.73 -29.83
CA LYS A 126 -10.96 3.05 -29.24
C LYS A 126 -12.03 3.16 -30.33
N ASP A 127 -11.74 3.87 -31.42
CA ASP A 127 -12.69 4.03 -32.54
C ASP A 127 -13.02 2.68 -33.19
N VAL A 128 -12.02 1.80 -33.40
CA VAL A 128 -12.23 0.44 -33.93
C VAL A 128 -13.06 -0.44 -32.97
N GLN A 129 -12.96 -0.24 -31.65
CA GLN A 129 -13.79 -0.94 -30.67
C GLN A 129 -15.24 -0.44 -30.63
N GLU A 130 -15.50 0.82 -30.98
CA GLU A 130 -16.85 1.36 -31.10
C GLU A 130 -17.51 0.93 -32.44
N ASP A 131 -16.74 0.84 -33.53
CA ASP A 131 -17.24 0.45 -34.86
C ASP A 131 -17.52 -1.07 -35.00
N THR A 132 -16.74 -1.92 -34.32
CA THR A 132 -16.90 -3.40 -34.38
C THR A 132 -18.03 -3.96 -33.50
N GLY A 133 -18.67 -3.12 -32.67
CA GLY A 133 -19.70 -3.55 -31.71
C GLY A 133 -21.07 -3.93 -32.28
N SER A 134 -21.34 -3.69 -33.57
CA SER A 134 -22.70 -3.73 -34.15
C SER A 134 -22.92 -4.68 -35.35
N SER A 135 -21.98 -5.57 -35.69
CA SER A 135 -22.21 -6.52 -36.80
C SER A 135 -21.46 -7.86 -36.66
N PHE A 136 -22.03 -8.82 -35.92
CA PHE A 136 -21.76 -10.24 -36.15
C PHE A 136 -22.90 -11.18 -35.70
N TYR A 137 -24.08 -11.02 -36.32
CA TYR A 137 -25.16 -12.03 -36.31
C TYR A 137 -25.64 -12.27 -37.74
N MET A 138 -26.11 -13.50 -38.01
CA MET A 138 -26.52 -14.03 -39.32
C MET A 138 -25.42 -14.23 -40.40
N ARG A 139 -24.90 -15.45 -40.47
CA ARG A 139 -25.04 -16.32 -41.66
C ARG A 139 -25.11 -17.78 -41.21
N SER A 140 -25.76 -18.64 -42.00
CA SER A 140 -26.12 -20.02 -41.61
C SER A 140 -26.04 -20.96 -42.81
N SER A 141 -26.14 -22.28 -42.52
CA SER A 141 -26.56 -23.37 -43.42
C SER A 141 -25.49 -24.15 -44.22
N MET A 142 -25.46 -25.48 -43.95
CA MET A 142 -25.00 -26.61 -44.80
C MET A 142 -23.48 -26.76 -45.06
N ALA A 143 -22.91 -27.97 -45.21
CA ALA A 143 -23.51 -29.31 -45.44
C ALA A 143 -22.68 -30.50 -44.86
N SER A 144 -23.34 -31.66 -44.63
CA SER A 144 -22.82 -33.07 -44.59
C SER A 144 -21.63 -33.45 -43.67
N SER A 145 -21.48 -34.67 -43.13
CA SER A 145 -22.31 -35.87 -42.85
C SER A 145 -21.49 -36.73 -41.84
N THR A 146 -21.99 -37.62 -40.97
CA THR A 146 -22.78 -38.85 -41.21
C THR A 146 -23.44 -39.43 -39.93
N ALA A 147 -24.54 -40.18 -40.13
CA ALA A 147 -25.10 -41.33 -39.39
C ALA A 147 -24.84 -41.58 -37.86
N GLY A 148 -25.92 -41.69 -37.08
CA GLY A 148 -25.97 -42.28 -35.73
C GLY A 148 -27.39 -42.28 -35.10
N GLN A 149 -27.71 -43.20 -34.19
CA GLN A 149 -29.05 -43.40 -33.56
C GLN A 149 -28.88 -43.84 -32.07
N ILE A 150 -29.88 -43.97 -31.18
CA ILE A 150 -31.36 -44.08 -31.28
C ILE A 150 -32.01 -43.40 -30.02
N PRO A 151 -33.33 -43.14 -29.91
CA PRO A 151 -33.89 -42.17 -28.94
C PRO A 151 -34.64 -42.80 -27.73
N LEU A 152 -35.61 -42.05 -27.15
CA LEU A 152 -36.48 -42.26 -25.96
C LEU A 152 -35.95 -41.64 -24.63
N SER A 153 -36.77 -41.05 -23.73
CA SER A 153 -38.21 -40.65 -23.78
C SER A 153 -38.68 -39.79 -22.57
N LEU A 154 -39.78 -39.03 -22.73
CA LEU A 154 -40.74 -38.53 -21.68
C LEU A 154 -40.20 -37.55 -20.58
N SER A 155 -40.96 -36.64 -19.93
CA SER A 155 -42.30 -36.06 -20.19
C SER A 155 -42.54 -34.71 -19.45
N THR A 156 -43.37 -33.84 -20.05
CA THR A 156 -44.57 -33.13 -19.52
C THR A 156 -44.69 -32.73 -18.01
N ALA A 157 -45.21 -31.56 -17.57
CA ALA A 157 -45.36 -30.18 -18.09
C ALA A 157 -45.91 -29.21 -16.99
N MET A 158 -45.72 -27.88 -17.20
CA MET A 158 -46.58 -26.69 -16.88
C MET A 158 -47.46 -26.60 -15.59
N LEU A 159 -47.34 -25.55 -14.77
CA LEU A 159 -48.13 -24.26 -14.72
C LEU A 159 -49.66 -24.39 -14.50
N ALA A 160 -50.38 -23.50 -13.79
CA ALA A 160 -50.05 -22.41 -12.83
C ALA A 160 -51.36 -21.78 -12.23
N ALA A 161 -51.22 -20.94 -11.19
CA ALA A 161 -52.18 -19.90 -10.72
C ALA A 161 -53.55 -20.37 -10.12
N ALA A 162 -54.30 -19.59 -9.32
CA ALA A 162 -54.01 -18.49 -8.37
C ALA A 162 -55.29 -18.20 -7.53
N GLY A 163 -55.23 -17.37 -6.46
CA GLY A 163 -56.44 -16.70 -5.91
C GLY A 163 -56.59 -16.63 -4.38
N ALA A 164 -56.58 -15.42 -3.83
CA ALA A 164 -56.63 -15.09 -2.40
C ALA A 164 -57.98 -15.26 -1.68
N ALA A 165 -57.96 -15.39 -0.33
CA ALA A 165 -58.89 -14.67 0.57
C ALA A 165 -58.43 -14.65 2.05
N ARG A 166 -58.80 -13.58 2.77
CA ARG A 166 -58.24 -13.01 4.02
C ARG A 166 -59.15 -13.25 5.25
N ARG A 167 -58.64 -13.05 6.48
CA ARG A 167 -59.37 -12.94 7.81
C ARG A 167 -59.75 -14.31 8.45
N THR A 168 -59.93 -14.54 9.78
CA THR A 168 -59.95 -13.77 11.07
C THR A 168 -59.80 -14.77 12.27
N ALA A 169 -59.79 -14.50 13.60
CA ALA A 169 -59.88 -13.33 14.50
C ALA A 169 -59.40 -13.62 15.97
N LEU A 170 -58.81 -12.61 16.64
CA LEU A 170 -58.98 -12.11 18.04
C LEU A 170 -59.07 -13.00 19.34
N SER A 171 -58.38 -12.47 20.37
CA SER A 171 -58.82 -12.28 21.79
C SER A 171 -58.54 -13.34 22.88
N ALA A 172 -57.82 -12.90 23.94
CA ALA A 172 -58.17 -13.08 25.36
C ALA A 172 -57.49 -11.99 26.24
N ARG A 173 -58.05 -11.69 27.42
CA ARG A 173 -57.55 -10.71 28.42
C ARG A 173 -57.92 -11.17 29.85
N HIS A 174 -57.41 -10.46 30.87
CA HIS A 174 -57.66 -10.62 32.32
C HIS A 174 -56.84 -11.75 33.00
N ALA A 175 -56.53 -11.68 34.31
CA ALA A 175 -57.18 -10.92 35.39
C ALA A 175 -56.33 -9.94 36.21
N LEU A 176 -57.02 -9.18 37.07
CA LEU A 176 -56.52 -8.18 38.03
C LEU A 176 -56.86 -8.64 39.46
N ARG A 177 -56.01 -8.30 40.45
CA ARG A 177 -56.34 -7.77 41.81
C ARG A 177 -55.17 -7.99 42.79
N GLN A 178 -55.11 -7.36 43.98
CA GLN A 178 -55.15 -5.92 44.32
C GLN A 178 -54.89 -5.74 45.84
N THR A 179 -53.84 -4.99 46.21
CA THR A 179 -53.74 -4.09 47.39
C THR A 179 -53.91 -4.57 48.85
N ARG A 180 -53.19 -3.83 49.73
CA ARG A 180 -53.25 -3.77 51.22
C ARG A 180 -52.59 -4.96 51.94
N GLN A 181 -52.00 -4.79 53.13
CA GLN A 181 -52.12 -3.68 54.09
C GLN A 181 -50.77 -3.34 54.77
N SER A 182 -50.70 -2.24 55.52
CA SER A 182 -49.48 -1.68 56.13
C SER A 182 -49.47 -1.76 57.66
N ASN A 183 -48.31 -2.09 58.26
CA ASN A 183 -47.77 -1.62 59.56
C ASN A 183 -46.58 -2.52 59.99
N ALA A 184 -45.67 -2.19 60.93
CA ALA A 184 -44.95 -0.95 61.25
C ALA A 184 -44.05 -1.23 62.49
N TYR A 185 -42.71 -1.05 62.40
CA TYR A 185 -41.70 -1.29 63.46
C TYR A 185 -41.56 -2.78 63.91
N GLN A 186 -40.38 -3.32 64.25
CA GLN A 186 -39.19 -2.71 64.86
C GLN A 186 -37.85 -3.05 64.17
N LYS A 187 -36.82 -2.27 64.57
CA LYS A 187 -35.41 -2.30 64.14
C LYS A 187 -34.66 -3.53 64.67
N ALA A 188 -33.75 -4.10 63.87
CA ALA A 188 -32.33 -4.31 64.22
C ALA A 188 -31.55 -5.06 63.12
N ALA A 189 -30.70 -4.35 62.34
CA ALA A 189 -29.59 -4.95 61.59
C ALA A 189 -28.54 -3.88 61.21
N THR A 190 -27.27 -4.22 61.46
CA THR A 190 -26.01 -3.73 60.85
C THR A 190 -26.01 -2.47 59.97
N LEU A 191 -25.14 -1.51 60.32
CA LEU A 191 -24.70 -0.42 59.45
C LEU A 191 -24.03 -0.97 58.17
N ALA A 192 -24.73 -0.92 57.04
CA ALA A 192 -24.09 -1.06 55.73
C ALA A 192 -23.41 0.27 55.38
N THR A 193 -22.07 0.29 55.38
CA THR A 193 -21.30 1.47 54.97
C THR A 193 -21.63 1.79 53.52
N VAL A 194 -22.28 2.94 53.29
CA VAL A 194 -22.58 3.43 51.95
C VAL A 194 -21.24 3.66 51.23
N ALA A 195 -21.02 2.94 50.13
CA ALA A 195 -19.86 3.17 49.28
C ALA A 195 -19.90 4.64 48.81
N PRO A 196 -18.84 5.43 49.02
CA PRO A 196 -18.85 6.85 48.66
C PRO A 196 -19.05 6.99 47.14
N PRO A 197 -19.75 8.04 46.67
CA PRO A 197 -19.85 8.32 45.25
C PRO A 197 -18.46 8.55 44.67
N VAL A 198 -18.26 8.13 43.41
CA VAL A 198 -16.98 8.21 42.70
C VAL A 198 -16.37 9.61 42.86
N THR A 199 -15.26 9.69 43.60
CA THR A 199 -14.62 10.96 43.93
C THR A 199 -13.97 11.56 42.69
N GLN A 200 -14.09 12.87 42.53
CA GLN A 200 -13.45 13.64 41.47
C GLN A 200 -11.94 13.76 41.78
N SER A 201 -11.20 12.68 41.53
CA SER A 201 -9.79 12.53 41.92
C SER A 201 -9.08 11.55 40.96
N ALA A 202 -8.22 11.99 40.04
CA ALA A 202 -7.83 13.38 39.75
C ALA A 202 -7.73 13.61 38.23
N THR A 203 -8.38 14.66 37.74
CA THR A 203 -8.03 15.27 36.45
C THR A 203 -6.80 16.14 36.64
N GLY A 204 -5.79 15.96 35.79
CA GLY A 204 -4.58 16.77 35.77
C GLY A 204 -4.86 18.25 35.53
N ALA A 205 -3.90 19.10 35.87
CA ALA A 205 -4.03 20.56 35.80
C ALA A 205 -4.35 21.11 34.38
N ARG A 206 -4.15 20.31 33.33
CA ARG A 206 -4.48 20.64 31.93
C ARG A 206 -5.67 19.81 31.38
N GLY A 207 -6.44 19.16 32.25
CA GLY A 207 -7.57 18.29 31.90
C GLY A 207 -7.16 16.97 31.22
N PRO A 208 -8.12 16.09 30.90
CA PRO A 208 -7.88 14.79 30.28
C PRO A 208 -7.34 14.88 28.85
N THR A 209 -6.72 13.80 28.37
CA THR A 209 -6.19 13.67 27.00
C THR A 209 -6.79 12.45 26.31
N ALA A 210 -7.29 12.59 25.08
CA ALA A 210 -7.57 11.45 24.21
C ALA A 210 -6.28 11.04 23.47
N MET A 211 -5.79 9.83 23.70
CA MET A 211 -4.68 9.25 22.95
C MET A 211 -5.25 8.36 21.85
N VAL A 212 -5.05 8.74 20.58
CA VAL A 212 -5.78 8.17 19.44
C VAL A 212 -4.83 7.48 18.48
N PHE A 213 -4.76 6.15 18.54
CA PHE A 213 -3.92 5.34 17.67
C PHE A 213 -4.50 5.27 16.25
N LEU A 214 -3.74 5.75 15.26
CA LEU A 214 -4.12 5.70 13.84
C LEU A 214 -3.39 4.57 13.11
N ASN A 215 -4.15 3.67 12.48
CA ASN A 215 -3.63 2.59 11.62
C ASN A 215 -4.65 2.29 10.50
N MET A 216 -4.29 1.51 9.48
CA MET A 216 -5.26 1.01 8.49
C MET A 216 -6.29 0.06 9.11
N GLY A 217 -5.84 -0.69 10.13
CA GLY A 217 -6.60 -1.77 10.74
C GLY A 217 -6.67 -3.02 9.86
N GLY A 218 -7.36 -4.04 10.37
CA GLY A 218 -7.62 -5.28 9.64
C GLY A 218 -8.91 -5.92 10.13
N PRO A 219 -9.56 -6.75 9.31
CA PRO A 219 -10.82 -7.39 9.64
C PRO A 219 -10.64 -8.33 10.85
N SER A 220 -11.46 -8.15 11.88
CA SER A 220 -11.41 -8.89 13.15
C SER A 220 -11.90 -10.33 12.98
N THR A 221 -12.72 -10.58 11.97
CA THR A 221 -13.21 -11.91 11.55
C THR A 221 -13.16 -12.03 10.02
N THR A 222 -13.28 -13.25 9.49
CA THR A 222 -13.41 -13.50 8.04
C THR A 222 -14.57 -12.76 7.39
N ASP A 223 -15.63 -12.43 8.14
CA ASP A 223 -16.84 -11.82 7.58
C ASP A 223 -16.64 -10.31 7.32
N GLU A 224 -15.82 -9.65 8.15
CA GLU A 224 -15.45 -8.23 7.96
C GLU A 224 -14.56 -7.99 6.71
N VAL A 225 -13.99 -9.04 6.11
CA VAL A 225 -13.03 -8.94 4.99
C VAL A 225 -13.62 -8.23 3.77
N GLY A 226 -14.88 -8.52 3.42
CA GLY A 226 -15.50 -7.90 2.24
C GLY A 226 -15.67 -6.39 2.39
N ASP A 227 -16.08 -5.98 3.58
CA ASP A 227 -16.25 -4.59 3.99
C ASP A 227 -14.90 -3.85 4.05
N PHE A 228 -13.90 -4.47 4.68
CA PHE A 228 -12.52 -3.98 4.74
C PHE A 228 -11.95 -3.71 3.34
N LEU A 229 -12.03 -4.69 2.43
CA LEU A 229 -11.56 -4.52 1.05
C LEU A 229 -12.36 -3.47 0.29
N SER A 230 -13.67 -3.36 0.54
CA SER A 230 -14.53 -2.34 -0.08
C SER A 230 -14.08 -0.92 0.29
N ARG A 231 -13.81 -0.66 1.58
CA ARG A 231 -13.27 0.63 2.05
C ARG A 231 -11.86 0.89 1.52
N LEU A 232 -11.00 -0.14 1.49
CA LEU A 232 -9.62 -0.05 1.01
C LEU A 232 -9.54 0.32 -0.48
N PHE A 233 -10.28 -0.37 -1.35
CA PHE A 233 -10.31 -0.06 -2.79
C PHE A 233 -11.11 1.22 -3.13
N ALA A 234 -11.90 1.75 -2.20
CA ALA A 234 -12.58 3.03 -2.36
C ALA A 234 -11.70 4.26 -2.03
N ASP A 235 -10.53 4.09 -1.41
CA ASP A 235 -9.66 5.23 -1.05
C ASP A 235 -8.63 5.57 -2.14
N GLY A 236 -8.79 6.77 -2.71
CA GLY A 236 -7.87 7.34 -3.70
C GLY A 236 -6.53 7.82 -3.15
N ASP A 237 -6.35 7.94 -1.82
CA ASP A 237 -5.03 8.23 -1.23
C ASP A 237 -4.12 6.99 -1.20
N LEU A 238 -4.70 5.78 -1.14
CA LEU A 238 -3.99 4.51 -1.15
C LEU A 238 -3.92 3.88 -2.56
N ILE A 239 -5.07 3.66 -3.22
CA ILE A 239 -5.13 3.05 -4.55
C ILE A 239 -5.87 4.00 -5.52
N PRO A 240 -5.15 4.88 -6.23
CA PRO A 240 -5.77 5.85 -7.14
C PRO A 240 -6.26 5.19 -8.45
N LEU A 241 -7.44 4.55 -8.41
CA LEU A 241 -8.10 3.93 -9.57
C LEU A 241 -8.75 4.94 -10.55
N GLY A 242 -8.43 6.23 -10.41
CA GLY A 242 -8.93 7.31 -11.25
C GLY A 242 -10.45 7.52 -11.15
N ARG A 243 -11.04 8.13 -12.19
CA ARG A 243 -12.47 8.51 -12.20
C ARG A 243 -13.44 7.32 -12.08
N LEU A 244 -12.98 6.10 -12.33
CA LEU A 244 -13.79 4.87 -12.28
C LEU A 244 -13.75 4.18 -10.90
N GLN A 245 -13.02 4.72 -9.92
CA GLN A 245 -12.89 4.15 -8.58
C GLN A 245 -14.22 3.76 -7.89
N PRO A 246 -15.32 4.56 -7.97
CA PRO A 246 -16.60 4.18 -7.38
C PRO A 246 -17.26 2.92 -7.97
N TYR A 247 -16.89 2.54 -9.20
CA TYR A 247 -17.38 1.34 -9.87
C TYR A 247 -16.38 0.17 -9.74
N LEU A 248 -15.09 0.45 -9.97
CA LEU A 248 -14.03 -0.55 -9.91
C LEU A 248 -13.78 -1.05 -8.49
N GLY A 249 -13.86 -0.19 -7.47
CA GLY A 249 -13.58 -0.55 -6.08
C GLY A 249 -14.48 -1.69 -5.57
N PRO A 250 -15.82 -1.54 -5.62
CA PRO A 250 -16.76 -2.60 -5.23
C PRO A 250 -16.66 -3.89 -6.08
N LEU A 251 -16.28 -3.77 -7.36
CA LEU A 251 -16.10 -4.93 -8.24
C LEU A 251 -14.83 -5.71 -7.90
N ILE A 252 -13.72 -5.01 -7.65
CA ILE A 252 -12.43 -5.59 -7.28
C ILE A 252 -12.49 -6.17 -5.87
N SER A 253 -13.11 -5.47 -4.90
CA SER A 253 -13.28 -5.99 -3.54
C SER A 253 -14.07 -7.30 -3.58
N LYS A 254 -15.29 -7.31 -4.14
CA LYS A 254 -16.13 -8.51 -4.27
C LYS A 254 -15.41 -9.68 -4.96
N ARG A 255 -14.57 -9.41 -5.97
CA ARG A 255 -13.77 -10.45 -6.65
C ARG A 255 -12.60 -10.96 -5.81
N ARG A 256 -11.96 -10.13 -4.97
CA ARG A 256 -10.83 -10.54 -4.11
C ARG A 256 -11.27 -11.16 -2.79
N THR A 257 -12.44 -10.78 -2.24
CA THR A 257 -12.92 -11.22 -0.92
C THR A 257 -12.75 -12.72 -0.67
N PRO A 258 -13.13 -13.66 -1.57
CA PRO A 258 -12.98 -15.09 -1.28
C PRO A 258 -11.52 -15.56 -1.13
N LYS A 259 -10.54 -14.99 -1.87
CA LYS A 259 -9.11 -15.31 -1.62
C LYS A 259 -8.70 -14.78 -0.25
N ILE A 260 -8.96 -13.50 0.02
CA ILE A 260 -8.50 -12.83 1.24
C ILE A 260 -9.16 -13.44 2.50
N GLN A 261 -10.43 -13.87 2.40
CA GLN A 261 -11.12 -14.62 3.46
C GLN A 261 -10.42 -15.94 3.78
N LYS A 262 -9.99 -16.71 2.76
CA LYS A 262 -9.19 -17.91 2.99
C LYS A 262 -7.87 -17.56 3.69
N GLN A 263 -7.17 -16.52 3.24
CA GLN A 263 -5.90 -16.11 3.87
C GLN A 263 -6.07 -15.69 5.35
N TYR A 264 -7.19 -15.04 5.70
CA TYR A 264 -7.50 -14.75 7.11
C TYR A 264 -7.92 -15.98 7.92
N ALA A 265 -8.66 -16.92 7.33
CA ALA A 265 -8.97 -18.20 7.97
C ALA A 265 -7.69 -19.01 8.24
N ASP A 266 -6.78 -19.05 7.27
CA ASP A 266 -5.49 -19.75 7.32
C ASP A 266 -4.55 -19.22 8.43
N ILE A 267 -4.78 -18.03 8.99
CA ILE A 267 -4.00 -17.44 10.12
C ILE A 267 -4.78 -17.39 11.45
N GLY A 268 -5.93 -18.07 11.55
CA GLY A 268 -6.73 -18.17 12.78
C GLY A 268 -8.06 -17.41 12.77
N GLY A 269 -8.50 -16.91 11.61
CA GLY A 269 -9.86 -16.37 11.41
C GLY A 269 -9.99 -14.86 11.36
N GLY A 270 -8.91 -14.09 11.56
CA GLY A 270 -8.96 -12.62 11.56
C GLY A 270 -7.60 -11.98 11.83
N SER A 271 -7.53 -10.65 11.79
CA SER A 271 -6.31 -9.88 12.05
C SER A 271 -6.15 -9.56 13.54
N PRO A 272 -5.02 -9.91 14.20
CA PRO A 272 -4.80 -9.59 15.60
C PRO A 272 -4.45 -8.10 15.85
N ILE A 273 -4.29 -7.31 14.79
CA ILE A 273 -3.95 -5.87 14.84
C ILE A 273 -4.87 -5.05 15.76
N ARG A 274 -6.17 -5.42 15.84
CA ARG A 274 -7.12 -4.76 16.74
C ARG A 274 -6.76 -4.97 18.20
N LYS A 275 -6.64 -6.24 18.61
CA LYS A 275 -6.24 -6.65 19.97
C LYS A 275 -4.93 -5.97 20.38
N TRP A 276 -3.93 -5.97 19.51
CA TRP A 276 -2.64 -5.35 19.80
C TRP A 276 -2.73 -3.83 19.89
N SER A 277 -3.45 -3.15 18.99
CA SER A 277 -3.63 -1.70 19.03
C SER A 277 -4.38 -1.23 20.28
N GLU A 278 -5.46 -1.92 20.66
CA GLU A 278 -6.24 -1.61 21.86
C GLU A 278 -5.39 -1.82 23.14
N TYR A 279 -4.67 -2.96 23.24
CA TYR A 279 -3.77 -3.25 24.37
C TYR A 279 -2.59 -2.28 24.48
N GLN A 280 -1.86 -2.03 23.38
CA GLN A 280 -0.73 -1.10 23.35
C GLN A 280 -1.15 0.32 23.77
N CYS A 281 -2.31 0.79 23.29
CA CYS A 281 -2.83 2.11 23.64
C CYS A 281 -3.21 2.21 25.13
N GLU A 282 -3.88 1.19 25.68
CA GLU A 282 -4.24 1.11 27.10
C GLU A 282 -3.00 1.11 28.00
N GLN A 283 -2.03 0.22 27.73
CA GLN A 283 -0.82 0.13 28.56
C GLN A 283 0.05 1.39 28.45
N MET A 284 0.12 2.02 27.27
CA MET A 284 0.76 3.33 27.10
C MET A 284 0.07 4.40 27.95
N CYS A 285 -1.27 4.48 27.94
CA CYS A 285 -2.01 5.44 28.77
C CYS A 285 -1.77 5.22 30.27
N ALA A 286 -1.71 3.95 30.72
CA ALA A 286 -1.41 3.58 32.10
C ALA A 286 0.05 3.85 32.54
N ILE A 287 0.94 4.17 31.59
CA ILE A 287 2.27 4.76 31.86
C ILE A 287 2.17 6.30 31.87
N LEU A 288 1.51 6.90 30.87
CA LEU A 288 1.34 8.35 30.75
C LEU A 288 0.64 8.99 31.95
N ASP A 289 -0.34 8.32 32.57
CA ASP A 289 -0.99 8.78 33.80
C ASP A 289 -0.02 8.90 35.00
N LYS A 290 1.15 8.25 34.92
CA LYS A 290 2.21 8.31 35.95
C LYS A 290 3.34 9.27 35.56
N THR A 291 3.67 9.37 34.26
CA THR A 291 4.77 10.23 33.77
C THR A 291 4.33 11.67 33.45
N ASN A 292 3.05 11.88 33.17
CA ASN A 292 2.45 13.16 32.76
C ASN A 292 1.14 13.44 33.53
N PRO A 293 1.16 13.47 34.87
CA PRO A 293 -0.03 13.70 35.68
C PRO A 293 -0.72 15.05 35.39
N GLU A 294 -0.02 16.01 34.77
CA GLU A 294 -0.58 17.29 34.33
C GLU A 294 -1.58 17.16 33.17
N THR A 295 -1.50 16.11 32.35
CA THR A 295 -2.38 15.85 31.18
C THR A 295 -3.30 14.63 31.36
N ALA A 296 -3.28 14.01 32.55
CA ALA A 296 -4.10 12.86 32.92
C ALA A 296 -5.58 13.23 33.19
N PRO A 297 -6.52 12.27 33.15
CA PRO A 297 -6.34 10.90 32.68
C PRO A 297 -6.18 10.84 31.15
N HIS A 298 -5.33 9.94 30.69
CA HIS A 298 -5.12 9.60 29.29
C HIS A 298 -6.11 8.49 28.90
N LYS A 299 -7.10 8.82 28.05
CA LYS A 299 -8.10 7.87 27.55
C LYS A 299 -7.60 7.23 26.25
N PRO A 300 -7.49 5.89 26.16
CA PRO A 300 -7.06 5.20 24.95
C PRO A 300 -8.17 5.10 23.91
N TYR A 301 -7.84 5.36 22.65
CA TYR A 301 -8.72 5.22 21.49
C TYR A 301 -7.96 4.63 20.30
N VAL A 302 -8.67 3.86 19.49
CA VAL A 302 -8.17 3.35 18.19
C VAL A 302 -9.07 3.86 17.08
N MET A 303 -8.48 4.37 16.00
CA MET A 303 -9.15 4.70 14.76
C MET A 303 -8.50 3.91 13.63
N PHE A 304 -9.28 3.02 13.02
CA PHE A 304 -8.87 2.30 11.83
C PHE A 304 -9.45 2.90 10.56
N ARG A 305 -8.65 2.87 9.49
CA ARG A 305 -8.98 3.49 8.20
C ARG A 305 -10.01 2.70 7.39
N TYR A 306 -9.98 1.36 7.50
CA TYR A 306 -10.79 0.44 6.68
C TYR A 306 -11.52 -0.64 7.50
N ALA A 307 -11.11 -0.89 8.75
CA ALA A 307 -11.68 -1.90 9.64
C ALA A 307 -12.36 -1.27 10.87
N ASN A 308 -13.06 -2.07 11.66
CA ASN A 308 -13.71 -1.61 12.90
C ASN A 308 -12.70 -1.55 14.07
N PRO A 309 -12.72 -0.52 14.93
CA PRO A 309 -13.59 0.66 14.90
C PRO A 309 -13.11 1.72 13.89
N LEU A 310 -14.04 2.26 13.09
CA LEU A 310 -13.72 3.27 12.07
C LEU A 310 -13.46 4.64 12.70
N THR A 311 -12.85 5.53 11.91
CA THR A 311 -12.58 6.94 12.27
C THR A 311 -13.86 7.65 12.76
N GLU A 312 -14.97 7.51 12.03
CA GLU A 312 -16.27 8.06 12.41
C GLU A 312 -16.79 7.57 13.77
N ASP A 313 -16.80 6.26 13.99
CA ASP A 313 -17.37 5.64 15.19
C ASP A 313 -16.59 6.05 16.45
N THR A 314 -15.26 6.08 16.35
CA THR A 314 -14.41 6.54 17.44
C THR A 314 -14.50 8.06 17.64
N TYR A 315 -14.67 8.88 16.59
CA TYR A 315 -14.89 10.32 16.77
C TYR A 315 -16.23 10.59 17.48
N ALA A 316 -17.31 9.90 17.09
CA ALA A 316 -18.59 9.97 17.77
C ALA A 316 -18.50 9.53 19.25
N ARG A 317 -17.71 8.49 19.53
CA ARG A 317 -17.39 8.04 20.90
C ARG A 317 -16.66 9.11 21.71
N MET A 318 -15.63 9.75 21.14
CA MET A 318 -14.89 10.83 21.79
C MET A 318 -15.78 12.04 22.13
N LEU A 319 -16.73 12.39 21.26
CA LEU A 319 -17.74 13.43 21.51
C LEU A 319 -18.69 13.04 22.66
N ALA A 320 -19.10 11.77 22.76
CA ALA A 320 -19.90 11.26 23.88
C ALA A 320 -19.10 11.24 25.19
N ASP A 321 -17.83 10.83 25.13
CA ASP A 321 -16.86 10.79 26.24
C ASP A 321 -16.44 12.15 26.79
N GLY A 322 -16.87 13.24 26.13
CA GLY A 322 -16.74 14.61 26.61
C GLY A 322 -15.67 15.47 25.92
N PHE A 323 -14.97 14.97 24.90
CA PHE A 323 -14.06 15.77 24.09
C PHE A 323 -14.81 16.46 22.95
N GLY A 324 -14.68 17.78 22.82
CA GLY A 324 -15.30 18.54 21.74
C GLY A 324 -16.76 18.90 22.01
N ASN A 325 -17.53 19.14 20.95
CA ASN A 325 -18.96 19.49 21.01
C ASN A 325 -19.27 20.62 22.01
N GLY A 326 -18.49 21.70 21.97
CA GLY A 326 -18.60 22.86 22.85
C GLY A 326 -17.93 22.70 24.23
N ARG A 327 -17.38 21.52 24.55
CA ARG A 327 -16.72 21.24 25.85
C ARG A 327 -15.19 21.42 25.80
N GLY A 328 -14.61 21.50 24.60
CA GLY A 328 -13.16 21.52 24.40
C GLY A 328 -12.51 20.17 24.72
N GLY A 329 -11.20 20.21 25.00
CA GLY A 329 -10.41 19.02 25.31
C GLY A 329 -9.30 18.78 24.28
N ARG A 330 -8.36 17.90 24.64
CA ARG A 330 -7.11 17.67 23.91
C ARG A 330 -7.08 16.24 23.35
N ALA A 331 -6.71 16.10 22.09
CA ALA A 331 -6.47 14.81 21.44
C ALA A 331 -5.09 14.77 20.77
N VAL A 332 -4.44 13.60 20.86
CA VAL A 332 -3.19 13.29 20.17
C VAL A 332 -3.46 12.19 19.16
N ALA A 333 -3.42 12.53 17.88
CA ALA A 333 -3.43 11.57 16.78
C ALA A 333 -2.04 10.94 16.65
N PHE A 334 -1.87 9.73 17.18
CA PHE A 334 -0.60 9.01 17.21
C PHE A 334 -0.60 7.92 16.15
N THR A 335 0.11 8.14 15.04
CA THR A 335 0.21 7.12 14.01
C THR A 335 1.00 5.90 14.49
N GLN A 336 0.51 4.70 14.17
CA GLN A 336 1.17 3.44 14.52
C GLN A 336 2.14 2.95 13.43
N TYR A 337 2.38 3.76 12.40
CA TYR A 337 3.45 3.59 11.43
C TYR A 337 4.67 4.42 11.87
N PRO A 338 5.82 3.81 12.21
CA PRO A 338 7.01 4.58 12.56
C PRO A 338 7.48 5.48 11.41
N GLN A 339 7.33 4.99 10.18
CA GLN A 339 7.71 5.66 8.94
C GLN A 339 6.47 6.23 8.24
N TYR A 340 6.46 7.54 7.96
CA TYR A 340 5.33 8.20 7.30
C TYR A 340 5.25 7.82 5.82
N SER A 341 4.07 7.40 5.35
CA SER A 341 3.69 7.48 3.94
C SER A 341 2.42 8.32 3.76
N CYS A 342 2.26 9.00 2.62
CA CYS A 342 0.98 9.62 2.30
C CYS A 342 -0.15 8.60 2.16
N SER A 343 0.16 7.35 1.78
CA SER A 343 -0.84 6.30 1.60
C SER A 343 -1.21 5.55 2.89
N THR A 344 -0.48 5.75 3.99
CA THR A 344 -0.78 5.19 5.32
C THR A 344 -1.20 6.29 6.31
N THR A 345 -0.23 6.95 6.95
CA THR A 345 -0.43 8.05 7.89
C THR A 345 -1.17 9.22 7.25
N GLY A 346 -0.80 9.59 6.01
CA GLY A 346 -1.45 10.66 5.27
C GLY A 346 -2.95 10.41 5.03
N SER A 347 -3.32 9.20 4.61
CA SER A 347 -4.72 8.81 4.43
C SER A 347 -5.51 8.83 5.76
N SER A 348 -4.91 8.31 6.84
CA SER A 348 -5.55 8.32 8.17
C SER A 348 -5.82 9.74 8.68
N LEU A 349 -4.87 10.65 8.50
CA LEU A 349 -5.02 12.06 8.87
C LEU A 349 -6.01 12.80 7.96
N ASN A 350 -6.01 12.51 6.66
CA ASN A 350 -6.97 13.08 5.71
C ASN A 350 -8.42 12.65 6.00
N GLU A 351 -8.63 11.41 6.45
CA GLU A 351 -9.94 10.90 6.85
C GLU A 351 -10.39 11.46 8.21
N LEU A 352 -9.46 11.60 9.17
CA LEU A 352 -9.71 12.29 10.45
C LEU A 352 -10.09 13.75 10.24
N TRP A 353 -9.35 14.50 9.41
CA TRP A 353 -9.64 15.90 9.04
C TRP A 353 -11.03 16.04 8.40
N LYS A 354 -11.38 15.13 7.47
CA LYS A 354 -12.70 15.05 6.83
C LYS A 354 -13.83 14.85 7.83
N TRP A 355 -13.69 13.92 8.78
CA TRP A 355 -14.72 13.67 9.79
C TRP A 355 -14.80 14.78 10.84
N ARG A 356 -13.66 15.29 11.31
CA ARG A 356 -13.58 16.49 12.15
C ARG A 356 -14.35 17.66 11.54
N ASN A 357 -14.13 17.95 10.26
CA ASN A 357 -14.82 19.05 9.57
C ASN A 357 -16.30 18.77 9.29
N ARG A 358 -16.72 17.50 9.27
CA ARG A 358 -18.12 17.09 9.12
C ARG A 358 -18.91 17.15 10.44
N LEU A 359 -18.24 16.94 11.58
CA LEU A 359 -18.86 16.84 12.91
C LEU A 359 -18.71 18.13 13.74
N GLU A 360 -17.58 18.83 13.63
CA GLU A 360 -17.27 20.05 14.40
C GLU A 360 -16.89 21.26 13.53
N GLY A 361 -16.74 21.08 12.20
CA GLY A 361 -16.46 22.19 11.29
C GLY A 361 -17.70 22.96 10.82
N LYS A 362 -17.47 23.97 9.98
CA LYS A 362 -18.44 24.99 9.53
C LYS A 362 -19.81 24.47 9.08
N ARG A 363 -19.86 23.27 8.50
CA ARG A 363 -21.13 22.66 8.06
C ARG A 363 -22.02 22.18 9.21
N ALA A 364 -21.44 21.85 10.36
CA ALA A 364 -22.15 21.42 11.56
C ALA A 364 -22.44 22.59 12.52
N THR A 365 -21.53 23.55 12.62
CA THR A 365 -21.52 24.57 13.69
C THR A 365 -21.60 26.03 13.22
N GLY A 366 -21.45 26.29 11.91
CA GLY A 366 -21.37 27.63 11.33
C GLY A 366 -19.95 28.22 11.30
N GLU A 367 -19.00 27.65 12.05
CA GLU A 367 -17.63 28.15 12.21
C GLU A 367 -16.59 27.06 11.86
N ASP A 368 -15.45 27.45 11.26
CA ASP A 368 -14.42 26.49 10.85
C ASP A 368 -13.64 25.88 12.04
N ASN A 369 -13.56 26.61 13.15
CA ASN A 369 -12.98 26.22 14.44
C ASN A 369 -13.85 26.75 15.59
N PRO A 370 -15.00 26.13 15.90
CA PRO A 370 -15.91 26.66 16.91
C PRO A 370 -15.33 26.55 18.32
N ALA A 371 -15.76 27.46 19.19
CA ALA A 371 -15.37 27.45 20.61
C ALA A 371 -15.76 26.10 21.26
N GLY A 372 -14.76 25.41 21.82
CA GLY A 372 -14.96 24.10 22.45
C GLY A 372 -14.99 22.90 21.49
N ALA A 373 -14.46 23.02 20.27
CA ALA A 373 -14.06 21.86 19.45
C ALA A 373 -12.89 21.09 20.08
N ILE A 374 -12.60 19.86 19.60
CA ILE A 374 -11.40 19.12 20.01
C ILE A 374 -10.13 19.83 19.50
N THR A 375 -9.19 20.12 20.42
CA THR A 375 -7.84 20.59 20.10
C THR A 375 -6.97 19.39 19.74
N TRP A 376 -6.67 19.24 18.45
CA TRP A 376 -5.86 18.14 17.91
C TRP A 376 -4.37 18.51 17.84
N SER A 377 -3.52 17.52 18.10
CA SER A 377 -2.09 17.50 17.77
C SER A 377 -1.72 16.11 17.22
N VAL A 378 -0.58 15.97 16.57
CA VAL A 378 -0.23 14.76 15.81
C VAL A 378 1.21 14.32 16.06
N ILE A 379 1.38 13.05 16.40
CA ILE A 379 2.65 12.34 16.29
C ILE A 379 2.61 11.62 14.94
N ASP A 380 3.15 12.27 13.90
CA ASP A 380 2.99 11.84 12.50
C ASP A 380 4.12 10.93 11.97
N ARG A 381 5.26 10.85 12.67
CA ARG A 381 6.37 9.93 12.37
C ARG A 381 7.31 9.77 13.57
N TRP A 382 8.00 8.64 13.65
CA TRP A 382 8.94 8.31 14.74
C TRP A 382 9.96 7.22 14.33
N PRO A 383 10.56 7.27 13.12
CA PRO A 383 11.18 6.11 12.47
C PRO A 383 12.49 5.63 13.12
N ALA A 384 13.15 6.47 13.91
CA ALA A 384 14.43 6.17 14.56
C ALA A 384 14.39 6.43 16.07
N HIS A 385 13.21 6.33 16.71
CA HIS A 385 13.09 6.49 18.16
C HIS A 385 13.90 5.41 18.91
N PRO A 386 14.73 5.75 19.91
CA PRO A 386 15.62 4.78 20.57
C PRO A 386 14.91 3.53 21.11
N GLY A 387 13.72 3.69 21.72
CA GLY A 387 12.95 2.54 22.23
C GLY A 387 12.34 1.65 21.14
N LEU A 388 12.12 2.16 19.93
CA LEU A 388 11.74 1.34 18.77
C LEU A 388 12.94 0.55 18.26
N VAL A 389 14.09 1.23 18.15
CA VAL A 389 15.37 0.64 17.72
C VAL A 389 15.78 -0.49 18.67
N GLU A 390 15.63 -0.29 19.98
CA GLU A 390 15.88 -1.30 21.00
C GLU A 390 14.92 -2.50 20.89
N ALA A 391 13.62 -2.27 20.68
CA ALA A 391 12.64 -3.35 20.55
C ALA A 391 12.88 -4.22 19.30
N PHE A 392 13.28 -3.63 18.17
CA PHE A 392 13.70 -4.39 16.99
C PHE A 392 15.03 -5.12 17.22
N ALA A 393 16.04 -4.46 17.82
CA ALA A 393 17.33 -5.08 18.10
C ALA A 393 17.18 -6.32 19.01
N HIS A 394 16.43 -6.19 20.10
CA HIS A 394 16.13 -7.30 21.02
C HIS A 394 15.45 -8.48 20.30
N ASN A 395 14.47 -8.24 19.44
CA ASN A 395 13.79 -9.30 18.70
C ASN A 395 14.68 -9.95 17.62
N ILE A 396 15.67 -9.24 17.09
CA ILE A 396 16.70 -9.80 16.19
C ILE A 396 17.72 -10.61 16.99
N GLU A 397 18.24 -10.08 18.10
CA GLU A 397 19.18 -10.75 19.01
C GLU A 397 18.58 -12.08 19.50
N ALA A 398 17.31 -12.09 19.92
CA ALA A 398 16.59 -13.30 20.31
C ALA A 398 16.43 -14.30 19.16
N LYS A 399 16.15 -13.85 17.92
CA LYS A 399 16.00 -14.74 16.76
C LYS A 399 17.34 -15.31 16.27
N LEU A 400 18.43 -14.54 16.39
CA LEU A 400 19.80 -14.97 16.12
C LEU A 400 20.30 -15.99 17.15
N ALA A 401 19.86 -15.92 18.40
CA ALA A 401 20.20 -16.90 19.44
C ALA A 401 19.72 -18.33 19.10
N GLU A 402 18.71 -18.49 18.25
CA GLU A 402 18.23 -19.79 17.76
C GLU A 402 19.07 -20.41 16.62
N TYR A 403 20.18 -19.79 16.22
CA TYR A 403 21.15 -20.36 15.29
C TYR A 403 22.38 -20.86 16.06
N ASP A 404 23.04 -21.90 15.53
CA ASP A 404 24.29 -22.41 16.07
C ASP A 404 25.36 -21.31 16.10
N GLU A 405 26.13 -21.26 17.18
CA GLU A 405 27.06 -20.15 17.48
C GLU A 405 28.11 -19.94 16.39
N ALA A 406 28.53 -21.01 15.70
CA ALA A 406 29.46 -20.96 14.59
C ALA A 406 28.88 -20.25 13.35
N GLU A 407 27.57 -20.38 13.10
CA GLU A 407 26.89 -19.84 11.91
C GLU A 407 26.24 -18.47 12.18
N ARG A 408 25.91 -18.15 13.43
CA ARG A 408 25.12 -16.98 13.86
C ARG A 408 25.58 -15.63 13.27
N LYS A 409 26.89 -15.45 13.08
CA LYS A 409 27.52 -14.26 12.48
C LYS A 409 27.27 -14.11 10.97
N ASP A 410 27.07 -15.21 10.26
CA ASP A 410 26.94 -15.27 8.80
C ASP A 410 25.46 -15.32 8.35
N VAL A 411 24.52 -15.33 9.31
CA VAL A 411 23.08 -15.13 9.09
C VAL A 411 22.84 -13.75 8.46
N VAL A 412 22.11 -13.70 7.35
CA VAL A 412 21.76 -12.43 6.69
C VAL A 412 20.43 -11.89 7.24
N LEU A 413 20.42 -10.63 7.64
CA LEU A 413 19.21 -9.92 8.09
C LEU A 413 18.49 -9.28 6.88
N LEU A 414 17.30 -9.78 6.56
CA LEU A 414 16.43 -9.27 5.49
C LEU A 414 15.32 -8.42 6.09
N PHE A 415 15.55 -7.11 6.17
CA PHE A 415 14.54 -6.17 6.61
C PHE A 415 13.46 -6.05 5.52
N SER A 416 12.23 -6.47 5.82
CA SER A 416 11.10 -6.46 4.90
C SER A 416 10.09 -5.37 5.29
N ALA A 417 9.76 -4.52 4.33
CA ALA A 417 8.77 -3.44 4.45
C ALA A 417 7.72 -3.56 3.33
N HIS A 418 6.53 -2.98 3.50
CA HIS A 418 5.53 -2.99 2.43
C HIS A 418 6.03 -2.15 1.24
N SER A 419 5.96 -2.68 0.02
CA SER A 419 6.41 -1.93 -1.16
C SER A 419 5.47 -0.75 -1.47
N LEU A 420 5.95 0.21 -2.27
CA LEU A 420 5.13 1.29 -2.82
C LEU A 420 5.20 1.28 -4.35
N PRO A 421 4.11 1.64 -5.07
CA PRO A 421 4.17 1.86 -6.50
C PRO A 421 5.19 2.96 -6.83
N MET A 422 5.96 2.81 -7.91
CA MET A 422 6.98 3.80 -8.28
C MET A 422 6.38 5.18 -8.61
N SER A 423 5.09 5.25 -8.96
CA SER A 423 4.35 6.51 -9.10
C SER A 423 4.11 7.24 -7.77
N VAL A 424 4.07 6.52 -6.65
CA VAL A 424 4.00 7.09 -5.29
C VAL A 424 5.40 7.51 -4.83
N VAL A 425 6.41 6.66 -5.02
CA VAL A 425 7.82 6.98 -4.70
C VAL A 425 8.27 8.24 -5.45
N ASN A 426 8.10 8.27 -6.78
CA ASN A 426 8.53 9.38 -7.64
C ASN A 426 7.68 10.66 -7.46
N ARG A 427 6.56 10.59 -6.73
CA ARG A 427 5.81 11.78 -6.28
C ARG A 427 6.51 12.50 -5.12
N GLY A 428 7.48 11.86 -4.46
CA GLY A 428 8.18 12.37 -3.29
C GLY A 428 7.64 11.84 -1.96
N ASP A 429 7.19 10.59 -1.91
CA ASP A 429 6.75 9.96 -0.65
C ASP A 429 7.98 9.65 0.25
N PRO A 430 8.01 10.08 1.53
CA PRO A 430 9.23 10.00 2.35
C PRO A 430 9.48 8.59 2.92
N TYR A 431 8.50 7.69 2.84
CA TYR A 431 8.53 6.36 3.44
C TYR A 431 9.82 5.55 3.15
N PRO A 432 10.35 5.46 1.91
CA PRO A 432 11.54 4.65 1.65
C PRO A 432 12.78 5.15 2.39
N ALA A 433 12.93 6.47 2.57
CA ALA A 433 14.03 7.07 3.30
C ALA A 433 13.87 6.90 4.82
N GLU A 434 12.65 6.98 5.33
CA GLU A 434 12.36 6.74 6.75
C GLU A 434 12.53 5.27 7.14
N VAL A 435 12.16 4.32 6.27
CA VAL A 435 12.44 2.88 6.46
C VAL A 435 13.95 2.62 6.45
N ALA A 436 14.69 3.19 5.50
CA ALA A 436 16.15 3.07 5.47
C ALA A 436 16.81 3.65 6.74
N ALA A 437 16.25 4.74 7.30
CA ALA A 437 16.70 5.31 8.57
C ALA A 437 16.42 4.37 9.76
N THR A 438 15.26 3.71 9.83
CA THR A 438 14.97 2.69 10.84
C THR A 438 15.97 1.52 10.76
N VAL A 439 16.16 0.96 9.55
CA VAL A 439 17.10 -0.15 9.32
C VAL A 439 18.52 0.23 9.76
N TYR A 440 19.01 1.40 9.36
CA TYR A 440 20.36 1.84 9.70
C TYR A 440 20.52 2.11 11.21
N ALA A 441 19.48 2.62 11.89
CA ALA A 441 19.51 2.80 13.34
C ALA A 441 19.55 1.45 14.09
N VAL A 442 18.76 0.46 13.66
CA VAL A 442 18.78 -0.90 14.21
C VAL A 442 20.14 -1.57 13.97
N MET A 443 20.68 -1.52 12.75
CA MET A 443 21.99 -2.11 12.47
C MET A 443 23.14 -1.43 13.24
N ARG A 444 23.03 -0.13 13.54
CA ARG A 444 23.97 0.55 14.45
C ARG A 444 23.85 0.07 15.89
N ARG A 445 22.64 -0.16 16.42
CA ARG A 445 22.44 -0.75 17.76
C ARG A 445 22.93 -2.21 17.84
N LEU A 446 22.90 -2.94 16.73
CA LEU A 446 23.49 -4.27 16.58
C LEU A 446 25.00 -4.24 16.26
N ASN A 447 25.66 -3.08 16.30
CA ASN A 447 27.08 -2.89 15.95
C ASN A 447 27.49 -3.47 14.57
N PHE A 448 26.54 -3.59 13.63
CA PHE A 448 26.71 -4.28 12.34
C PHE A 448 27.21 -5.74 12.46
N SER A 449 26.77 -6.47 13.49
CA SER A 449 27.16 -7.87 13.76
C SER A 449 26.93 -8.86 12.60
N ASN A 450 25.99 -8.54 11.72
CA ASN A 450 25.51 -9.41 10.65
C ASN A 450 25.38 -8.64 9.32
N PRO A 451 25.60 -9.31 8.17
CA PRO A 451 25.26 -8.76 6.86
C PRO A 451 23.75 -8.53 6.74
N TYR A 452 23.33 -7.45 6.05
CA TYR A 452 21.91 -7.11 5.94
C TYR A 452 21.51 -6.53 4.57
N ARG A 453 20.21 -6.59 4.26
CA ARG A 453 19.56 -5.90 3.14
C ARG A 453 18.18 -5.36 3.55
N LEU A 454 17.72 -4.34 2.84
CA LEU A 454 16.35 -3.84 2.88
C LEU A 454 15.64 -4.28 1.60
N CYS A 455 14.52 -4.98 1.76
CA CYS A 455 13.67 -5.56 0.73
C CYS A 455 12.22 -5.10 0.94
N TRP A 456 11.40 -5.25 -0.11
CA TRP A 456 10.02 -4.79 -0.11
C TRP A 456 9.08 -5.94 -0.46
N GLN A 457 7.95 -6.06 0.23
CA GLN A 457 6.97 -7.13 0.02
C GLN A 457 5.62 -6.59 -0.51
N SER A 458 4.67 -7.49 -0.72
CA SER A 458 3.27 -7.19 -1.06
C SER A 458 3.03 -6.44 -2.38
N GLN A 459 3.92 -6.52 -3.38
CA GLN A 459 3.66 -5.95 -4.72
C GLN A 459 2.36 -6.51 -5.32
N VAL A 460 1.44 -5.63 -5.74
CA VAL A 460 0.17 -6.03 -6.38
C VAL A 460 -0.07 -5.34 -7.74
N GLY A 461 -0.50 -6.14 -8.71
CA GLY A 461 -0.85 -5.68 -10.06
C GLY A 461 0.35 -5.40 -10.98
N PRO A 462 0.08 -4.99 -12.23
CA PRO A 462 1.07 -4.93 -13.32
C PRO A 462 1.91 -3.63 -13.36
N SER A 463 1.73 -2.73 -12.39
CA SER A 463 2.52 -1.49 -12.29
C SER A 463 3.96 -1.78 -11.84
N ALA A 464 4.87 -0.82 -12.02
CA ALA A 464 6.19 -0.87 -11.38
C ALA A 464 6.09 -0.50 -9.88
N TRP A 465 6.79 -1.26 -9.04
CA TRP A 465 6.87 -1.08 -7.58
C TRP A 465 8.33 -0.97 -7.12
N LEU A 466 8.54 -0.48 -5.90
CA LEU A 466 9.85 -0.39 -5.28
C LEU A 466 10.43 -1.79 -5.01
N GLY A 467 11.67 -2.02 -5.46
CA GLY A 467 12.39 -3.30 -5.32
C GLY A 467 13.70 -3.15 -4.52
N ALA A 468 14.40 -4.24 -4.21
CA ALA A 468 14.11 -5.63 -4.57
C ALA A 468 12.93 -6.24 -3.80
N GLN A 469 12.23 -7.22 -4.40
CA GLN A 469 11.10 -7.90 -3.76
C GLN A 469 11.58 -8.96 -2.76
N THR A 470 10.98 -9.04 -1.56
CA THR A 470 11.41 -9.94 -0.47
C THR A 470 11.36 -11.42 -0.89
N SER A 471 10.25 -11.85 -1.51
CA SER A 471 10.05 -13.21 -2.05
C SER A 471 11.16 -13.63 -3.02
N ASN A 472 11.40 -12.81 -4.05
CA ASN A 472 12.46 -13.04 -5.03
C ASN A 472 13.85 -12.99 -4.38
N THR A 473 14.06 -12.14 -3.38
CA THR A 473 15.35 -12.03 -2.67
C THR A 473 15.65 -13.29 -1.85
N VAL A 474 14.64 -13.87 -1.19
CA VAL A 474 14.78 -15.15 -0.45
C VAL A 474 15.08 -16.30 -1.41
N LYS A 475 14.32 -16.43 -2.51
CA LYS A 475 14.61 -17.40 -3.60
C LYS A 475 16.04 -17.30 -4.10
N GLU A 476 16.50 -16.08 -4.41
CA GLU A 476 17.86 -15.83 -4.93
C GLU A 476 18.97 -16.06 -3.91
N TYR A 477 18.73 -15.89 -2.61
CA TYR A 477 19.72 -16.26 -1.59
C TYR A 477 19.78 -17.78 -1.40
N VAL A 478 18.62 -18.44 -1.30
CA VAL A 478 18.54 -19.90 -1.11
C VAL A 478 19.09 -20.67 -2.31
N SER A 479 18.83 -20.22 -3.55
CA SER A 479 19.38 -20.84 -4.77
C SER A 479 20.91 -20.72 -4.89
N ARG A 480 21.51 -19.74 -4.20
CA ARG A 480 22.96 -19.48 -4.16
C ARG A 480 23.65 -20.09 -2.94
N GLY A 481 22.94 -20.89 -2.14
CA GLY A 481 23.48 -21.55 -0.93
C GLY A 481 23.43 -20.72 0.36
N GLN A 482 22.91 -19.48 0.34
CA GLN A 482 22.67 -18.72 1.57
C GLN A 482 21.37 -19.17 2.21
N HIS A 483 21.48 -20.17 3.08
CA HIS A 483 20.35 -20.84 3.70
C HIS A 483 19.96 -20.30 5.08
N ASN A 484 20.79 -19.42 5.67
CA ASN A 484 20.60 -18.78 6.97
C ASN A 484 20.19 -17.32 6.80
N LEU A 485 18.90 -17.05 7.00
CA LEU A 485 18.25 -15.75 6.76
C LEU A 485 17.26 -15.43 7.89
N VAL A 486 17.30 -14.20 8.44
CA VAL A 486 16.26 -13.70 9.36
C VAL A 486 15.50 -12.55 8.71
N ILE A 487 14.22 -12.77 8.45
CA ILE A 487 13.28 -11.78 7.90
C ILE A 487 12.75 -10.90 9.05
N VAL A 488 12.94 -9.58 8.95
CA VAL A 488 12.56 -8.61 9.98
C VAL A 488 11.42 -7.72 9.47
N PRO A 489 10.21 -7.75 10.05
CA PRO A 489 9.09 -6.90 9.63
C PRO A 489 9.27 -5.46 10.13
N ILE A 490 10.06 -4.65 9.42
CA ILE A 490 10.63 -3.38 9.94
C ILE A 490 9.67 -2.18 9.91
N ALA A 491 8.58 -2.28 9.15
CA ALA A 491 7.62 -1.19 8.93
C ALA A 491 6.27 -1.37 9.63
N PHE A 492 6.14 -2.38 10.48
CA PHE A 492 4.90 -2.70 11.20
C PHE A 492 5.20 -3.11 12.65
N THR A 493 4.24 -2.84 13.53
CA THR A 493 4.41 -2.94 15.00
C THR A 493 3.68 -4.12 15.63
N SER A 494 2.84 -4.83 14.88
CA SER A 494 2.11 -6.01 15.33
C SER A 494 1.98 -7.04 14.22
N ASP A 495 1.70 -8.29 14.56
CA ASP A 495 1.33 -9.29 13.55
C ASP A 495 0.02 -8.94 12.83
N HIS A 496 -0.03 -9.34 11.57
CA HIS A 496 -1.08 -9.05 10.59
C HIS A 496 -0.93 -10.03 9.39
N ILE A 497 -1.73 -9.89 8.32
CA ILE A 497 -1.72 -10.86 7.21
C ILE A 497 -0.39 -10.87 6.44
N GLU A 498 0.28 -9.72 6.34
CA GLU A 498 1.59 -9.53 5.72
C GLU A 498 2.74 -10.23 6.51
N THR A 499 2.56 -10.56 7.81
CA THR A 499 3.53 -11.41 8.55
C THR A 499 3.06 -12.86 8.63
N LEU A 500 1.84 -13.11 9.08
CA LEU A 500 1.32 -14.46 9.39
C LEU A 500 0.93 -15.28 8.15
N TYR A 501 0.73 -14.64 6.99
CA TYR A 501 0.45 -15.33 5.73
C TYR A 501 1.56 -15.10 4.71
N GLU A 502 1.87 -13.85 4.35
CA GLU A 502 2.84 -13.58 3.29
C GLU A 502 4.25 -14.05 3.70
N ILE A 503 4.78 -13.64 4.86
CA ILE A 503 6.08 -14.16 5.30
C ILE A 503 5.96 -15.62 5.75
N ASP A 504 5.14 -15.93 6.76
CA ASP A 504 5.18 -17.26 7.42
C ASP A 504 4.67 -18.42 6.56
N LYS A 505 3.90 -18.17 5.48
CA LYS A 505 3.47 -19.20 4.53
C LYS A 505 4.08 -19.02 3.14
N GLU A 506 3.81 -17.91 2.45
CA GLU A 506 4.28 -17.74 1.07
C GLU A 506 5.84 -17.70 1.04
N VAL A 507 6.50 -16.87 1.87
CA VAL A 507 7.98 -16.75 1.82
C VAL A 507 8.71 -17.89 2.56
N LEU A 508 8.34 -18.25 3.78
CA LEU A 508 9.07 -19.28 4.55
C LEU A 508 8.83 -20.71 4.02
N HIS A 509 7.64 -21.03 3.51
CA HIS A 509 7.32 -22.38 3.04
C HIS A 509 7.51 -22.54 1.52
N GLU A 510 6.99 -21.62 0.71
CA GLU A 510 7.05 -21.75 -0.75
C GLU A 510 8.39 -21.22 -1.31
N ASP A 511 8.77 -19.98 -0.98
CA ASP A 511 9.96 -19.32 -1.56
C ASP A 511 11.30 -19.85 -1.01
N ALA A 512 11.38 -20.11 0.30
CA ALA A 512 12.54 -20.73 0.94
C ALA A 512 12.50 -22.26 0.92
N HIS A 513 11.48 -22.86 0.27
CA HIS A 513 11.23 -24.30 0.23
C HIS A 513 11.19 -24.98 1.62
N GLY A 514 10.77 -24.23 2.66
CA GLY A 514 10.72 -24.72 4.04
C GLY A 514 12.09 -24.87 4.72
N HIS A 515 13.16 -24.24 4.21
CA HIS A 515 14.49 -24.40 4.78
C HIS A 515 14.58 -23.88 6.23
N PRO A 516 15.00 -24.71 7.22
CA PRO A 516 14.92 -24.37 8.66
C PRO A 516 15.82 -23.21 9.11
N GLY A 517 16.83 -22.87 8.32
CA GLY A 517 17.68 -21.69 8.51
C GLY A 517 17.03 -20.36 8.07
N VAL A 518 15.88 -20.38 7.38
CA VAL A 518 15.14 -19.18 7.01
C VAL A 518 14.02 -18.97 8.03
N LYS A 519 14.09 -17.86 8.78
CA LYS A 519 13.22 -17.57 9.93
C LYS A 519 12.68 -16.16 9.88
N ARG A 520 11.61 -15.88 10.64
CA ARG A 520 11.07 -14.53 10.88
C ARG A 520 11.36 -14.05 12.31
N ALA A 521 11.78 -12.79 12.46
CA ALA A 521 11.87 -12.13 13.76
C ALA A 521 10.47 -11.71 14.25
N GLU A 522 10.21 -11.79 15.56
CA GLU A 522 8.87 -11.53 16.10
C GLU A 522 8.44 -10.07 15.91
N SER A 523 7.16 -9.87 15.59
CA SER A 523 6.53 -8.55 15.57
C SER A 523 6.47 -7.96 16.98
N LEU A 524 6.54 -6.63 17.11
CA LEU A 524 6.73 -5.98 18.42
C LEU A 524 5.57 -6.25 19.41
N ASN A 525 4.34 -6.40 18.92
CA ASN A 525 3.19 -6.98 19.63
C ASN A 525 3.04 -6.42 21.06
N GLY A 526 3.10 -7.28 22.09
CA GLY A 526 2.98 -6.90 23.50
C GLY A 526 4.31 -6.56 24.19
N SER A 527 5.40 -6.31 23.44
CA SER A 527 6.73 -6.07 24.00
C SER A 527 6.73 -4.89 24.99
N PRO A 528 7.13 -5.09 26.27
CA PRO A 528 7.20 -4.00 27.25
C PRO A 528 8.18 -2.89 26.84
N ILE A 529 9.24 -3.23 26.10
CA ILE A 529 10.20 -2.25 25.55
C ILE A 529 9.48 -1.34 24.56
N PHE A 530 8.67 -1.92 23.66
CA PHE A 530 7.92 -1.17 22.66
C PHE A 530 6.78 -0.33 23.29
N ILE A 531 6.05 -0.88 24.26
CA ILE A 531 5.00 -0.15 24.99
C ILE A 531 5.58 1.03 25.76
N LYS A 532 6.75 0.87 26.41
CA LYS A 532 7.48 1.98 27.01
C LYS A 532 7.90 3.01 25.94
N ALA A 533 8.40 2.56 24.79
CA ALA A 533 8.80 3.45 23.70
C ALA A 533 7.63 4.32 23.20
N LEU A 534 6.42 3.76 23.07
CA LEU A 534 5.21 4.52 22.73
C LEU A 534 4.89 5.58 23.79
N ALA A 535 5.02 5.24 25.08
CA ALA A 535 4.80 6.18 26.18
C ALA A 535 5.87 7.28 26.24
N ASP A 536 7.14 6.96 25.99
CA ASP A 536 8.23 7.93 25.90
C ASP A 536 7.96 8.94 24.76
N ILE A 537 7.62 8.47 23.56
CA ILE A 537 7.27 9.32 22.39
C ILE A 537 6.08 10.25 22.72
N ALA A 538 5.01 9.71 23.33
CA ALA A 538 3.84 10.49 23.69
C ALA A 538 4.13 11.50 24.81
N SER A 539 4.98 11.16 25.78
CA SER A 539 5.45 12.06 26.84
C SER A 539 6.26 13.22 26.28
N ASP A 540 7.18 12.95 25.34
CA ASP A 540 7.96 13.99 24.67
C ASP A 540 7.08 14.91 23.83
N HIS A 541 6.12 14.37 23.08
CA HIS A 541 5.14 15.16 22.33
C HIS A 541 4.35 16.10 23.25
N LEU A 542 3.73 15.57 24.31
CA LEU A 542 2.92 16.33 25.28
C LEU A 542 3.74 17.41 26.03
N ARG A 543 5.03 17.15 26.31
CA ARG A 543 5.94 18.12 26.94
C ARG A 543 6.46 19.18 25.97
N SER A 544 6.64 18.83 24.69
CA SER A 544 7.17 19.75 23.66
C SER A 544 6.23 20.90 23.30
N GLY A 545 4.92 20.69 23.45
CA GLY A 545 3.89 21.64 23.00
C GLY A 545 3.79 21.80 21.48
N GLN A 546 4.49 20.99 20.67
CA GLN A 546 4.40 21.04 19.22
C GLN A 546 3.09 20.43 18.71
N ALA A 547 2.52 21.01 17.66
CA ALA A 547 1.30 20.52 17.04
C ALA A 547 1.58 19.30 16.15
N CYS A 548 2.71 19.28 15.43
CA CYS A 548 3.15 18.18 14.57
C CYS A 548 4.67 18.24 14.31
N SER A 549 5.23 17.22 13.64
CA SER A 549 6.64 17.27 13.21
C SER A 549 6.91 18.35 12.16
N ARG A 550 8.17 18.80 12.05
CA ARG A 550 8.60 19.75 11.00
C ARG A 550 8.36 19.23 9.57
N GLN A 551 8.39 17.92 9.36
CA GLN A 551 8.11 17.29 8.06
C GLN A 551 6.61 17.28 7.71
N MET A 552 5.72 17.37 8.70
CA MET A 552 4.28 17.43 8.44
C MET A 552 3.87 18.69 7.66
N GLY A 553 4.60 19.81 7.79
CA GLY A 553 4.35 21.02 6.99
C GLY A 553 4.73 20.90 5.51
N LEU A 554 5.64 19.98 5.14
CA LEU A 554 6.11 19.83 3.77
C LEU A 554 5.21 18.85 2.99
N ARG A 555 4.69 19.24 1.82
CA ARG A 555 4.06 18.32 0.86
C ARG A 555 5.12 17.61 0.00
N CYS A 556 4.81 16.40 -0.47
CA CYS A 556 5.61 15.72 -1.49
C CYS A 556 5.71 16.59 -2.76
N GLN A 557 6.86 16.60 -3.42
CA GLN A 557 7.19 17.49 -4.52
C GLN A 557 6.20 17.41 -5.70
N GLY A 558 5.63 16.22 -5.96
CA GLY A 558 4.61 15.99 -6.99
C GLY A 558 3.16 16.03 -6.50
N CYS A 559 2.90 16.50 -5.27
CA CYS A 559 1.56 16.46 -4.69
C CYS A 559 0.62 17.50 -5.30
N ARG A 560 -0.54 17.04 -5.80
CA ARG A 560 -1.63 17.88 -6.34
C ARG A 560 -2.94 17.73 -5.54
N SER A 561 -2.83 17.30 -4.27
CA SER A 561 -3.98 17.05 -3.40
C SER A 561 -4.21 18.23 -2.46
N GLU A 562 -5.27 18.99 -2.72
CA GLU A 562 -5.71 20.07 -1.84
C GLU A 562 -6.22 19.53 -0.49
N ARG A 563 -6.79 18.32 -0.46
CA ARG A 563 -7.08 17.61 0.80
C ARG A 563 -5.82 17.44 1.65
N CYS A 564 -4.69 17.10 1.05
CA CYS A 564 -3.42 16.96 1.75
C CYS A 564 -2.90 18.32 2.27
N LEU A 565 -3.09 19.41 1.50
CA LEU A 565 -2.71 20.76 1.93
C LEU A 565 -3.52 21.23 3.15
N GLU A 566 -4.85 21.18 3.07
CA GLU A 566 -5.72 21.67 4.15
C GLU A 566 -5.67 20.77 5.41
N SER A 567 -5.46 19.47 5.23
CA SER A 567 -5.16 18.53 6.32
C SER A 567 -3.86 18.91 7.03
N LYS A 568 -2.76 19.14 6.28
CA LYS A 568 -1.47 19.57 6.84
C LYS A 568 -1.56 20.93 7.54
N LYS A 569 -2.22 21.93 6.92
CA LYS A 569 -2.47 23.25 7.54
C LYS A 569 -3.23 23.12 8.86
N PHE A 570 -4.29 22.31 8.90
CA PHE A 570 -5.09 22.09 10.11
C PHE A 570 -4.24 21.50 11.25
N PHE A 571 -3.54 20.39 11.01
CA PHE A 571 -2.75 19.72 12.04
C PHE A 571 -1.47 20.47 12.43
N ALA A 572 -0.95 21.34 11.57
CA ALA A 572 0.13 22.27 11.93
C ALA A 572 -0.36 23.47 12.74
N GLY A 573 -1.66 23.81 12.74
CA GLY A 573 -2.23 24.90 13.53
C GLY A 573 -1.44 26.20 13.38
N GLU A 574 -1.06 26.84 14.50
CA GLU A 574 -0.23 28.05 14.49
C GLU A 574 1.26 27.78 14.17
N GLN A 575 1.75 26.55 14.37
CA GLN A 575 3.11 26.13 14.01
C GLN A 575 3.34 26.26 12.49
N SER A 576 2.27 26.22 11.68
CA SER A 576 2.33 26.54 10.25
C SER A 576 2.93 27.92 9.92
N ARG A 577 2.82 28.91 10.82
CA ARG A 577 3.43 30.25 10.66
C ARG A 577 4.94 30.27 10.90
N LEU A 578 5.47 29.25 11.58
CA LEU A 578 6.91 29.10 11.91
C LEU A 578 7.63 28.16 10.93
N LEU A 579 6.88 27.44 10.09
CA LEU A 579 7.41 26.63 9.02
C LEU A 579 7.55 27.50 7.76
N PRO A 580 8.70 27.48 7.05
CA PRO A 580 8.88 28.28 5.84
C PRO A 580 7.84 27.85 4.79
N ALA A 581 7.32 28.83 4.03
CA ALA A 581 6.17 28.68 3.14
C ALA A 581 6.46 27.86 1.87
N ILE A 582 6.72 26.56 2.05
CA ILE A 582 6.79 25.53 1.00
C ILE A 582 5.50 24.69 1.09
N LEU A 583 4.36 25.37 0.84
CA LEU A 583 3.00 24.85 1.01
C LEU A 583 2.51 24.07 -0.21
#